data_AF-A0AAU9KQB1-F1
#
_entry.id   AF-A0AAU9KQB1-F1
#
_cell.length_a   1.000
_cell.length_b   1.000
_cell.length_c   1.000
_cell.angle_alpha   90.00
_cell.angle_beta   90.00
_cell.angle_gamma   90.00
#
_symmetry.space_group_name_H-M   'P 1'
#
loop_
_entity.id
_entity.type
_entity.pdbx_description
1 polymer ?
#
loop_
_entity_poly.entity_id
_entity_poly.type
_entity_poly.pdbx_seq_one_letter_code
_entity_poly.pdbx_strand_id
1 'polypeptide(L)'
;MARQAVKMCTNAAQCMSSTTSPLPKGLREITSIPRTPSWSLKELHQEHNAMDSPVLTEKKLRELAELCHLHVDDKKLPELLKDVESIIQCTKTIQVMTINENIDDVYAKSDFDADVIAPLRDDIVTAGDCAEKLLANAAEKSGYYFKVPKVLQD
;
A
#
# COMPACT_ATOMS: atom_id res chain seq x y z
N MET A 1 -54.50 -29.21 -0.55
CA MET A 1 -55.56 -28.25 -0.95
C MET A 1 -54.93 -26.89 -1.18
N ALA A 2 -55.21 -26.32 -2.35
CA ALA A 2 -55.05 -24.93 -2.82
C ALA A 2 -53.70 -24.18 -2.63
N ARG A 3 -53.01 -24.01 -3.76
CA ARG A 3 -52.01 -22.98 -4.07
C ARG A 3 -52.69 -21.60 -4.17
N GLN A 4 -52.03 -20.51 -3.78
CA GLN A 4 -52.35 -19.19 -4.34
C GLN A 4 -51.08 -18.44 -4.73
N ALA A 5 -51.01 -18.17 -6.03
CA ALA A 5 -49.94 -17.49 -6.73
C ALA A 5 -49.99 -15.98 -6.48
N VAL A 6 -48.82 -15.38 -6.24
CA VAL A 6 -48.66 -13.93 -6.25
C VAL A 6 -48.63 -13.47 -7.71
N LYS A 7 -49.54 -12.55 -8.00
CA LYS A 7 -49.89 -12.06 -9.33
C LYS A 7 -48.79 -11.12 -9.84
N MET A 8 -48.14 -11.50 -10.94
CA MET A 8 -47.29 -10.62 -11.75
C MET A 8 -48.17 -9.53 -12.37
N CYS A 9 -47.88 -8.26 -12.08
CA CYS A 9 -48.41 -7.14 -12.84
C CYS A 9 -47.36 -6.71 -13.85
N THR A 10 -47.55 -7.16 -15.08
CA THR A 10 -46.93 -6.61 -16.30
C THR A 10 -47.47 -5.20 -16.53
N ASN A 11 -46.58 -4.23 -16.75
CA ASN A 11 -46.96 -3.00 -17.43
C ASN A 11 -45.91 -2.70 -18.50
N ALA A 12 -46.34 -2.80 -19.75
CA ALA A 12 -45.56 -2.47 -20.92
C ALA A 12 -46.03 -1.14 -21.51
N ALA A 13 -45.05 -0.39 -21.99
CA ALA A 13 -45.10 0.71 -22.94
C ALA A 13 -45.61 2.07 -22.46
N GLN A 14 -44.65 3.01 -22.33
CA GLN A 14 -44.77 4.24 -23.09
C GLN A 14 -43.41 4.65 -23.66
N CYS A 15 -43.33 4.54 -24.98
CA CYS A 15 -42.20 4.91 -25.81
C CYS A 15 -41.99 6.43 -25.78
N MET A 16 -40.79 6.85 -25.40
CA MET A 16 -40.26 8.16 -25.76
C MET A 16 -39.34 7.96 -26.96
N SER A 17 -39.70 8.61 -28.06
CA SER A 17 -39.04 8.56 -29.35
C SER A 17 -37.65 9.19 -29.26
N SER A 18 -36.63 8.36 -29.03
CA SER A 18 -35.24 8.77 -29.20
C SER A 18 -34.86 8.55 -30.65
N THR A 19 -34.62 9.63 -31.38
CA THR A 19 -34.01 9.61 -32.71
C THR A 19 -32.77 8.72 -32.67
N THR A 20 -32.84 7.56 -33.33
CA THR A 20 -31.76 6.57 -33.37
C THR A 20 -30.68 7.04 -34.33
N SER A 21 -29.85 8.00 -33.91
CA SER A 21 -28.52 8.10 -34.47
C SER A 21 -27.77 6.81 -34.12
N PRO A 22 -27.11 6.15 -35.09
CA PRO A 22 -26.29 4.99 -34.80
C PRO A 22 -25.30 5.38 -33.70
N LEU A 23 -25.26 4.63 -32.59
CA LEU A 23 -24.18 4.76 -31.61
C LEU A 23 -22.85 4.86 -32.38
N PRO A 24 -22.02 5.88 -32.11
CA PRO A 24 -20.75 6.06 -32.79
C PRO A 24 -19.94 4.76 -32.67
N LYS A 25 -19.20 4.44 -33.74
CA LYS A 25 -18.60 3.11 -33.95
C LYS A 25 -17.89 2.54 -32.71
N GLY A 26 -17.15 3.37 -31.98
CA GLY A 26 -16.46 2.96 -30.75
C GLY A 26 -17.38 2.56 -29.58
N LEU A 27 -18.56 3.17 -29.43
CA LEU A 27 -19.50 2.78 -28.37
C LEU A 27 -20.17 1.44 -28.65
N ARG A 28 -20.42 1.12 -29.93
CA ARG A 28 -20.93 -0.19 -30.37
C ARG A 28 -19.93 -1.31 -30.09
N GLU A 29 -18.66 -1.02 -30.33
CA GLU A 29 -17.55 -1.93 -30.08
C GLU A 29 -17.41 -2.24 -28.59
N ILE A 30 -17.46 -1.22 -27.72
CA ILE A 30 -17.47 -1.38 -26.25
C ILE A 30 -18.67 -2.21 -25.78
N THR A 31 -19.84 -2.07 -26.41
CA THR A 31 -21.03 -2.85 -26.01
C THR A 31 -20.97 -4.33 -26.43
N SER A 32 -20.14 -4.66 -27.42
CA SER A 32 -19.90 -6.04 -27.86
C SER A 32 -18.85 -6.79 -27.03
N ILE A 33 -18.13 -6.09 -26.15
CA ILE A 33 -17.17 -6.72 -25.24
C ILE A 33 -17.94 -7.57 -24.21
N PRO A 34 -17.57 -8.84 -23.99
CA PRO A 34 -18.21 -9.68 -22.99
C PRO A 34 -18.09 -9.05 -21.60
N ARG A 35 -19.25 -8.88 -20.94
CA ARG A 35 -19.32 -8.27 -19.59
C ARG A 35 -18.92 -9.22 -18.47
N THR A 36 -18.76 -10.50 -18.78
CA THR A 36 -18.21 -11.49 -17.87
C THR A 36 -16.70 -11.49 -18.04
N PRO A 37 -15.94 -10.97 -17.07
CA PRO A 37 -14.50 -11.05 -17.14
C PRO A 37 -14.07 -12.52 -17.06
N SER A 38 -13.00 -12.90 -17.77
CA SER A 38 -12.39 -14.22 -17.65
C SER A 38 -11.64 -14.41 -16.32
N TRP A 39 -11.42 -13.31 -15.58
CA TRP A 39 -10.62 -13.23 -14.37
C TRP A 39 -10.99 -11.99 -13.56
N SER A 40 -11.07 -12.06 -12.22
CA SER A 40 -11.08 -10.88 -11.35
C SER A 40 -9.84 -10.76 -10.44
N LEU A 41 -9.34 -9.54 -10.20
CA LEU A 41 -8.21 -9.29 -9.30
C LEU A 41 -8.46 -9.78 -7.86
N LYS A 42 -9.73 -9.88 -7.48
CA LYS A 42 -10.18 -10.41 -6.19
C LYS A 42 -9.98 -11.93 -6.12
N GLU A 43 -10.34 -12.65 -7.18
CA GLU A 43 -10.11 -14.10 -7.28
C GLU A 43 -8.60 -14.40 -7.24
N LEU A 44 -7.75 -13.60 -7.91
CA LEU A 44 -6.29 -13.75 -7.85
C LEU A 44 -5.73 -13.70 -6.43
N HIS A 45 -6.13 -12.69 -5.67
CA HIS A 45 -5.66 -12.54 -4.29
C HIS A 45 -6.22 -13.64 -3.40
N GLN A 46 -7.46 -14.04 -3.61
CA GLN A 46 -8.13 -14.99 -2.72
C GLN A 46 -7.60 -16.42 -2.87
N GLU A 47 -7.20 -16.83 -4.08
CA GLU A 47 -6.56 -18.13 -4.34
C GLU A 47 -5.22 -18.27 -3.63
N HIS A 48 -4.38 -17.23 -3.64
CA HIS A 48 -3.09 -17.24 -2.95
C HIS A 48 -3.19 -17.07 -1.43
N ASN A 49 -4.27 -16.47 -0.93
CA ASN A 49 -4.42 -16.21 0.50
C ASN A 49 -4.89 -17.42 1.32
N ALA A 50 -5.47 -18.43 0.68
CA ALA A 50 -6.14 -19.53 1.37
C ALA A 50 -5.22 -20.63 1.93
N MET A 51 -3.91 -20.63 1.60
CA MET A 51 -3.02 -21.77 1.89
C MET A 51 -1.95 -21.54 2.98
N ASP A 52 -1.78 -20.33 3.49
CA ASP A 52 -0.64 -20.04 4.37
C ASP A 52 -1.00 -20.00 5.86
N SER A 53 -0.17 -20.67 6.67
CA SER A 53 -0.08 -20.50 8.13
C SER A 53 0.14 -19.02 8.49
N PRO A 54 -0.35 -18.55 9.66
CA PRO A 54 -0.13 -17.18 10.09
C PRO A 54 1.36 -16.84 10.10
N VAL A 55 1.72 -15.76 9.40
CA VAL A 55 3.11 -15.35 9.20
C VAL A 55 3.62 -14.57 10.39
N LEU A 56 2.72 -13.85 11.05
CA LEU A 56 3.04 -12.91 12.13
C LEU A 56 2.42 -13.38 13.44
N THR A 57 3.21 -13.33 14.51
CA THR A 57 2.75 -13.55 15.89
C THR A 57 2.74 -12.23 16.65
N GLU A 58 1.93 -12.12 17.71
CA GLU A 58 1.89 -10.91 18.55
C GLU A 58 3.27 -10.53 19.09
N LYS A 59 4.08 -11.53 19.47
CA LYS A 59 5.47 -11.31 19.92
C LYS A 59 6.30 -10.63 18.83
N LYS A 60 6.22 -11.11 17.59
CA LYS A 60 6.95 -10.55 16.45
C LYS A 60 6.48 -9.14 16.10
N LEU A 61 5.18 -8.87 16.23
CA LEU A 61 4.65 -7.52 16.04
C LEU A 61 5.16 -6.56 17.12
N ARG A 62 5.28 -7.00 18.37
CA ARG A 62 5.85 -6.19 19.46
C ARG A 62 7.35 -5.92 19.26
N GLU A 63 8.11 -6.94 18.85
CA GLU A 63 9.52 -6.79 18.47
C GLU A 63 9.67 -5.76 17.33
N LEU A 64 8.79 -5.81 16.32
CA LEU A 64 8.80 -4.83 15.22
C LEU A 64 8.44 -3.42 15.69
N ALA A 65 7.45 -3.28 16.59
CA ALA A 65 7.09 -1.98 17.15
C ALA A 65 8.25 -1.36 17.96
N GLU A 66 8.99 -2.17 18.71
CA GLU A 66 10.18 -1.75 19.45
C GLU A 66 11.30 -1.25 18.50
N LEU A 67 11.55 -1.98 17.42
CA LEU A 67 12.51 -1.58 16.38
C LEU A 67 12.13 -0.27 15.70
N CYS A 68 10.82 -0.01 15.54
CA CYS A 68 10.31 1.24 14.98
C CYS A 68 10.17 2.36 16.01
N HIS A 69 10.50 2.13 17.28
CA HIS A 69 10.29 3.06 18.39
C HIS A 69 8.82 3.53 18.51
N LEU A 70 7.87 2.63 18.24
CA LEU A 70 6.43 2.89 18.31
C LEU A 70 5.83 2.26 19.56
N HIS A 71 5.05 3.04 20.30
CA HIS A 71 4.22 2.52 21.38
C HIS A 71 2.89 2.00 20.83
N VAL A 72 2.56 0.74 21.10
CA VAL A 72 1.31 0.09 20.65
C VAL A 72 0.50 -0.31 21.88
N ASP A 73 -0.74 0.19 21.97
CA ASP A 73 -1.71 -0.20 22.98
C ASP A 73 -2.18 -1.63 22.75
N ASP A 74 -2.20 -2.45 23.79
CA ASP A 74 -2.66 -3.85 23.76
C ASP A 74 -4.06 -4.01 23.17
N LYS A 75 -4.93 -3.00 23.31
CA LYS A 75 -6.28 -3.01 22.74
C LYS A 75 -6.29 -2.96 21.21
N LYS A 76 -5.27 -2.32 20.61
CA LYS A 76 -5.14 -2.16 19.15
C LYS A 76 -4.29 -3.25 18.51
N LEU A 77 -3.54 -3.99 19.32
CA LEU A 77 -2.67 -5.06 18.86
C LEU A 77 -3.36 -6.11 17.95
N PRO A 78 -4.57 -6.64 18.26
CA PRO A 78 -5.18 -7.66 17.41
C PRO A 78 -5.63 -7.12 16.04
N GLU A 79 -6.08 -5.86 15.98
CA GLU A 79 -6.44 -5.20 14.72
C GLU A 79 -5.19 -4.94 13.88
N LEU A 80 -4.14 -4.40 14.51
CA LEU A 80 -2.87 -4.13 13.83
C LEU A 80 -2.20 -5.40 13.32
N LEU A 81 -2.28 -6.50 14.07
CA LEU A 81 -1.75 -7.80 13.64
C LEU A 81 -2.40 -8.25 12.34
N LYS A 82 -3.74 -8.15 12.25
CA LYS A 82 -4.48 -8.50 11.04
C LYS A 82 -4.11 -7.61 9.86
N ASP A 83 -3.98 -6.31 10.07
CA ASP A 83 -3.67 -5.37 9.00
C ASP A 83 -2.25 -5.58 8.45
N VAL A 84 -1.27 -5.74 9.33
CA VAL A 84 0.12 -6.01 8.95
C VAL A 84 0.24 -7.38 8.27
N GLU A 85 -0.47 -8.40 8.78
CA GLU A 85 -0.52 -9.71 8.14
C GLU A 85 -1.10 -9.63 6.73
N SER A 86 -2.18 -8.86 6.52
CA SER A 86 -2.76 -8.64 5.19
C SER A 86 -1.78 -7.96 4.23
N ILE A 87 -0.99 -6.99 4.70
CA ILE A 87 0.04 -6.33 3.90
C ILE A 87 1.13 -7.33 3.51
N ILE A 88 1.65 -8.11 4.46
CA ILE A 88 2.69 -9.11 4.21
C ILE A 88 2.18 -10.15 3.20
N GLN A 89 0.94 -10.60 3.34
CA GLN A 89 0.35 -11.56 2.42
C GLN A 89 0.28 -11.02 0.98
N CYS A 90 -0.10 -9.74 0.83
CA CYS A 90 -0.06 -9.07 -0.47
C CYS A 90 1.35 -9.03 -1.07
N THR A 91 2.41 -8.85 -0.26
CA THR A 91 3.79 -8.85 -0.76
C THR A 91 4.26 -10.23 -1.22
N LYS A 92 3.76 -11.32 -0.62
CA LYS A 92 4.06 -12.68 -1.08
C LYS A 92 3.56 -12.93 -2.50
N THR A 93 2.39 -12.39 -2.86
CA THR A 93 1.88 -12.47 -4.25
C THR A 93 2.86 -11.84 -5.23
N ILE A 94 3.50 -10.73 -4.86
CA ILE A 94 4.52 -10.07 -5.69
C ILE A 94 5.77 -10.95 -5.82
N GLN A 95 6.20 -11.62 -4.73
CA GLN A 95 7.37 -12.50 -4.75
C GLN A 95 7.20 -13.73 -5.64
N VAL A 96 5.97 -14.22 -5.79
CA VAL A 96 5.65 -15.36 -6.68
C VAL A 96 5.74 -14.97 -8.16
N MET A 97 5.58 -13.68 -8.48
CA MET A 97 5.70 -13.20 -9.85
C MET A 97 7.19 -13.19 -10.26
N THR A 98 7.49 -13.78 -11.42
CA THR A 98 8.85 -13.83 -11.95
C THR A 98 9.44 -12.43 -12.03
N ILE A 99 10.57 -12.24 -11.34
CA ILE A 99 11.37 -11.03 -11.42
C ILE A 99 11.88 -10.93 -12.86
N ASN A 100 11.60 -9.80 -13.54
CA ASN A 100 12.07 -9.56 -14.89
C ASN A 100 13.60 -9.64 -14.94
N GLU A 101 14.15 -10.29 -15.97
CA GLU A 101 15.59 -10.45 -16.21
C GLU A 101 16.35 -9.10 -16.24
N ASN A 102 15.63 -8.00 -16.47
CA ASN A 102 16.15 -6.65 -16.51
C ASN A 102 15.94 -5.85 -15.21
N ILE A 103 15.98 -6.49 -14.04
CA ILE A 103 15.83 -5.78 -12.76
C ILE A 103 17.02 -4.87 -12.45
N ASP A 104 18.20 -5.21 -12.95
CA ASP A 104 19.42 -4.41 -12.78
C ASP A 104 19.25 -3.01 -13.38
N ASP A 105 18.56 -2.87 -14.53
CA ASP A 105 18.21 -1.57 -15.11
C ASP A 105 17.29 -0.73 -14.22
N VAL A 106 16.48 -1.34 -13.35
CA VAL A 106 15.60 -0.59 -12.43
C VAL A 106 16.41 0.00 -11.28
N TYR A 107 17.39 -0.74 -10.77
CA TYR A 107 18.30 -0.26 -9.73
C TYR A 107 19.34 0.72 -10.29
N ALA A 108 19.81 0.49 -11.53
CA ALA A 108 20.76 1.34 -12.24
C ALA A 108 20.16 2.69 -12.67
N LYS A 109 18.85 2.76 -12.96
CA LYS A 109 18.12 4.01 -13.27
C LYS A 109 17.95 5.01 -12.12
N SER A 110 18.43 4.67 -10.92
CA SER A 110 18.69 5.71 -9.91
C SER A 110 19.83 6.61 -10.43
N ASP A 111 20.02 7.83 -9.94
CA ASP A 111 21.12 8.72 -10.38
C ASP A 111 22.55 8.18 -10.08
N PHE A 112 22.68 6.87 -9.86
CA PHE A 112 23.87 6.07 -9.55
C PHE A 112 24.00 4.90 -10.53
N ASP A 113 23.77 5.14 -11.82
CA ASP A 113 24.23 4.25 -12.89
C ASP A 113 25.71 3.86 -12.63
N ALA A 114 26.13 2.67 -13.06
CA ALA A 114 27.49 2.17 -12.84
C ALA A 114 28.61 3.09 -13.40
N ASP A 115 28.26 4.01 -14.32
CA ASP A 115 29.14 5.02 -14.90
C ASP A 115 28.95 6.44 -14.30
N VAL A 116 27.98 6.65 -13.42
CA VAL A 116 27.78 7.93 -12.72
C VAL A 116 28.67 7.95 -11.48
N ILE A 117 29.85 8.55 -11.64
CA ILE A 117 30.76 8.83 -10.53
C ILE A 117 30.04 9.77 -9.55
N ALA A 118 29.77 9.29 -8.34
CA ALA A 118 29.18 10.10 -7.28
C ALA A 118 30.01 11.39 -7.10
N PRO A 119 29.37 12.58 -7.08
CA PRO A 119 30.09 13.84 -6.97
C PRO A 119 30.89 13.85 -5.66
N LEU A 120 32.21 13.98 -5.79
CA LEU A 120 33.09 14.10 -4.64
C LEU A 120 32.88 15.47 -4.01
N ARG A 121 32.68 15.49 -2.69
CA ARG A 121 32.62 16.71 -1.91
C ARG A 121 34.02 17.30 -1.78
N ASP A 122 34.18 18.59 -2.10
CA ASP A 122 35.44 19.31 -1.89
C ASP A 122 35.86 19.28 -0.41
N ASP A 123 37.17 19.12 -0.17
CA ASP A 123 37.75 19.08 1.17
C ASP A 123 37.95 20.51 1.72
N ILE A 124 36.84 21.21 1.95
CA ILE A 124 36.81 22.57 2.47
C ILE A 124 36.29 22.55 3.90
N VAL A 125 37.09 23.08 4.83
CA VAL A 125 36.68 23.24 6.23
C VAL A 125 35.60 24.31 6.32
N THR A 126 34.37 23.91 6.66
CA THR A 126 33.30 24.85 6.97
C THR A 126 33.27 25.05 8.49
N ALA A 127 33.59 26.26 8.96
CA ALA A 127 33.68 26.54 10.40
C ALA A 127 32.34 26.34 11.11
N GLY A 128 32.40 25.80 12.34
CA GLY A 128 31.25 25.61 13.21
C GLY A 128 31.09 26.75 14.21
N ASP A 129 29.85 27.20 14.39
CA ASP A 129 29.30 27.90 15.58
C ASP A 129 27.80 28.13 15.34
N CYS A 130 27.09 27.07 14.94
CA CYS A 130 25.69 27.16 14.53
C CYS A 130 24.73 26.58 15.57
N ALA A 131 25.17 26.43 16.82
CA ALA A 131 24.39 25.78 17.87
C ALA A 131 23.02 26.42 18.07
N GLU A 132 22.93 27.76 18.05
CA GLU A 132 21.65 28.46 18.14
C GLU A 132 20.72 28.13 16.96
N LYS A 133 21.27 28.05 15.74
CA LYS A 133 20.51 27.71 14.53
C LYS A 133 20.03 26.25 14.55
N LEU A 134 20.88 25.33 15.02
CA LEU A 134 20.57 23.90 15.12
C LEU A 134 19.49 23.64 16.20
N LEU A 135 19.55 24.37 17.31
CA LEU A 135 18.62 24.22 18.43
C LEU A 135 17.34 25.06 18.29
N ALA A 136 17.18 25.83 17.20
CA ALA A 136 16.01 26.68 16.99
C ALA A 136 14.70 25.89 16.95
N ASN A 137 14.73 24.68 16.40
CA ASN A 137 13.58 23.77 16.29
C ASN A 137 13.53 22.74 17.43
N ALA A 138 14.46 22.78 18.38
CA ALA A 138 14.48 21.81 19.48
C ALA A 138 13.32 22.09 20.43
N ALA A 139 12.53 21.06 20.75
CA ALA A 139 11.43 21.17 21.72
C ALA A 139 11.93 21.54 23.13
N GLU A 140 13.05 20.95 23.55
CA GLU A 140 13.70 21.25 24.83
C GLU A 140 15.22 21.30 24.65
N LYS A 141 15.87 22.32 25.22
CA LYS A 141 17.31 22.54 25.15
C LYS A 141 17.87 22.92 26.51
N SER A 142 19.11 22.50 26.76
CA SER A 142 19.86 22.85 27.97
C SER A 142 21.21 23.41 27.55
N GLY A 143 21.34 24.74 27.58
CA GLY A 143 22.51 25.42 27.03
C GLY A 143 22.70 25.08 25.54
N TYR A 144 23.85 24.50 25.22
CA TYR A 144 24.23 24.09 23.86
C TYR A 144 23.82 22.65 23.49
N TYR A 145 22.96 22.00 24.27
CA TYR A 145 22.61 20.58 24.11
C TYR A 145 21.10 20.36 23.92
N PHE A 146 20.75 19.33 23.14
CA PHE A 146 19.40 18.77 23.13
C PHE A 146 19.14 18.05 24.45
N LYS A 147 18.02 18.36 25.11
CA LYS A 147 17.65 17.69 26.34
C LYS A 147 16.84 16.44 26.00
N VAL A 148 17.29 15.29 26.50
CA VAL A 148 16.65 13.98 26.29
C VAL A 148 16.45 13.32 27.66
N PRO A 149 15.29 12.70 27.94
CA PRO A 149 15.08 11.94 29.16
C PRO A 149 16.12 10.83 29.31
N LYS A 150 16.71 10.72 30.49
CA LYS A 150 17.61 9.60 30.79
C LYS A 150 16.78 8.33 30.94
N VAL A 151 16.98 7.38 30.03
CA VAL A 151 16.40 6.04 30.17
C VAL A 151 17.24 5.30 31.21
N LEU A 152 16.65 5.04 32.38
CA LEU A 152 17.17 4.08 33.34
C LEU A 152 16.53 2.74 32.99
N GLN A 153 17.35 1.72 32.75
CA GLN A 153 16.88 0.34 32.61
C GLN A 153 16.66 -0.21 34.03
N ASP A 154 15.54 -0.88 34.27
CA ASP A 154 15.39 -1.79 35.41
C ASP A 154 16.13 -3.11 35.15
#